data_AF-V6DKG7-F1
#
_entry.id   AF-V6DKG7-F1
#
_cell.length_a   1.000
_cell.length_b   1.000
_cell.length_c   1.000
_cell.angle_alpha   90.00
_cell.angle_beta   90.00
_cell.angle_gamma   90.00
#
_symmetry.space_group_name_H-M   'P 1'
#
loop_
_entity.id
_entity.type
_entity.pdbx_description
1 polymer ?
#
loop_
_entity_poly.entity_id
_entity_poly.type
_entity_poly.pdbx_seq_one_letter_code
_entity_poly.pdbx_strand_id
1 'polypeptide(L)'
;MILKKLPIYISDFKKMIQDNYLYIDKTEYIYKLFKDSTQYYFLSRPRRFGKSLLVSTLKELFSGNKKLFKDLWIYNSDYEWQEYPVIHLDFSQIPHLTAQELRKNINNELNIIATNYNLNLKYNDTPESSLKELIENLSKINKVVINR
;
A
#
# COMPACT_ATOMS: atom_id res chain seq x y z
N MET A 1 8.86 28.12 -15.61
CA MET A 1 8.44 26.84 -14.97
C MET A 1 9.26 25.72 -15.55
N ILE A 2 10.02 24.98 -14.74
CA ILE A 2 10.66 23.74 -15.20
C ILE A 2 9.55 22.70 -15.36
N LEU A 3 9.41 22.14 -16.55
CA LEU A 3 8.41 21.10 -16.82
C LEU A 3 8.81 19.83 -16.06
N LYS A 4 7.93 19.33 -15.18
CA LYS A 4 8.17 18.06 -14.48
C LYS A 4 8.17 16.90 -15.49
N LYS A 5 9.01 15.89 -15.24
CA LYS A 5 9.07 14.68 -16.07
C LYS A 5 7.75 13.94 -15.99
N LEU A 6 7.26 13.42 -17.12
CA LEU A 6 6.10 12.53 -17.12
C LEU A 6 6.49 11.15 -16.55
N PRO A 7 5.68 10.57 -15.64
CA PRO A 7 5.94 9.26 -15.07
C PRO A 7 5.58 8.15 -16.07
N ILE A 8 6.49 7.84 -17.00
CA ILE A 8 6.29 6.72 -17.93
C ILE A 8 6.65 5.43 -17.19
N TYR A 9 5.66 4.54 -17.01
CA TYR A 9 5.80 3.24 -16.30
C TYR A 9 6.14 3.33 -14.81
N ILE A 10 6.00 4.50 -14.18
CA ILE A 10 6.20 4.66 -12.73
C ILE A 10 4.83 4.62 -12.05
N SER A 11 4.70 3.72 -11.08
CA SER A 11 3.50 3.58 -10.26
C SER A 11 3.78 3.57 -8.76
N ASP A 12 5.03 3.81 -8.36
CA ASP A 12 5.39 4.01 -6.97
C ASP A 12 5.27 5.51 -6.63
N PHE A 13 4.36 5.84 -5.71
CA PHE A 13 4.07 7.20 -5.29
C PHE A 13 5.29 7.87 -4.67
N LYS A 14 5.98 7.17 -3.76
CA LYS A 14 7.17 7.70 -3.09
C LYS A 14 8.25 8.09 -4.10
N LYS A 15 8.54 7.22 -5.05
CA LYS A 15 9.48 7.47 -6.16
C LYS A 15 9.03 8.65 -7.02
N MET A 16 7.74 8.73 -7.36
CA MET A 16 7.22 9.86 -8.14
C MET A 16 7.47 11.20 -7.45
N ILE A 17 7.26 11.28 -6.14
CA ILE A 17 7.49 12.51 -5.38
C ILE A 17 8.99 12.80 -5.23
N GLN A 18 9.78 11.82 -4.82
CA GLN A 18 11.22 11.99 -4.56
C GLN A 18 12.01 12.34 -5.82
N ASP A 19 11.69 11.73 -6.95
CA ASP A 19 12.35 11.98 -8.24
C ASP A 19 11.72 13.17 -9.02
N ASN A 20 10.81 13.92 -8.38
CA ASN A 20 10.14 15.11 -8.90
C ASN A 20 9.40 14.89 -10.26
N TYR A 21 8.71 13.77 -10.39
CA TYR A 21 7.81 13.50 -11.52
C TYR A 21 6.50 14.30 -11.38
N LEU A 22 5.79 14.46 -12.51
CA LEU A 22 4.43 14.99 -12.50
C LEU A 22 3.48 14.00 -11.81
N TYR A 23 2.98 14.38 -10.64
CA TYR A 23 1.90 13.69 -9.94
C TYR A 23 0.64 14.53 -10.01
N ILE A 24 -0.47 13.94 -10.44
CA ILE A 24 -1.79 14.61 -10.43
C ILE A 24 -2.42 14.35 -9.08
N ASP A 25 -2.55 15.41 -8.29
CA ASP A 25 -3.08 15.31 -6.94
C ASP A 25 -4.56 14.89 -6.94
N LYS A 26 -4.83 13.76 -6.28
CA LYS A 26 -6.17 13.22 -6.05
C LYS A 26 -6.47 13.03 -4.56
N THR A 27 -5.62 13.59 -3.69
CA THR A 27 -5.66 13.30 -2.25
C THR A 27 -6.89 13.89 -1.57
N GLU A 28 -7.49 14.97 -2.11
CA GLU A 28 -8.81 15.46 -1.69
C GLU A 28 -9.91 14.41 -1.87
N TYR A 29 -9.96 13.75 -3.03
CA TYR A 29 -10.95 12.72 -3.31
C TYR A 29 -10.74 11.50 -2.43
N ILE A 30 -9.48 11.09 -2.22
CA ILE A 30 -9.13 10.02 -1.30
C ILE A 30 -9.63 10.35 0.11
N TYR A 31 -9.40 11.57 0.59
CA TYR A 31 -9.84 12.00 1.91
C TYR A 31 -11.37 11.97 2.07
N LYS A 32 -12.11 12.51 1.09
CA LYS A 32 -13.58 12.47 1.08
C LYS A 32 -14.12 11.04 1.11
N LEU A 33 -13.49 10.13 0.37
CA LEU A 33 -13.86 8.71 0.40
C LEU A 33 -13.75 8.11 1.80
N PHE A 34 -12.79 8.53 2.63
CA PHE A 34 -12.66 8.02 3.99
C PHE A 34 -13.59 8.69 4.99
N LYS A 35 -13.84 10.00 4.84
CA LYS A 35 -14.66 10.77 5.76
C LYS A 35 -16.16 10.46 5.62
N ASP A 36 -16.62 10.27 4.39
CA ASP A 36 -18.05 10.23 4.07
C ASP A 36 -18.63 8.81 4.03
N SER A 37 -17.83 7.77 4.30
CA SER A 37 -18.20 6.39 3.94
C SER A 37 -18.34 5.42 5.12
N THR A 38 -19.51 4.77 5.15
CA THR A 38 -19.80 3.55 5.92
C THR A 38 -19.79 2.30 5.02
N GLN A 39 -19.30 2.40 3.78
CA GLN A 39 -19.44 1.35 2.76
C GLN A 39 -18.17 0.99 2.00
N TYR A 40 -18.13 -0.27 1.56
CA TYR A 40 -17.10 -0.88 0.73
C TYR A 40 -16.99 -0.19 -0.64
N TYR A 41 -15.79 0.28 -1.01
CA TYR A 41 -15.51 0.81 -2.33
C TYR A 41 -14.86 -0.23 -3.25
N PHE A 42 -15.55 -0.60 -4.32
CA PHE A 42 -14.97 -1.41 -5.39
C PHE A 42 -14.40 -0.55 -6.51
N LEU A 43 -13.08 -0.51 -6.61
CA LEU A 43 -12.36 0.14 -7.71
C LEU A 43 -12.31 -0.79 -8.94
N SER A 44 -13.44 -1.07 -9.58
CA SER A 44 -13.45 -1.62 -10.96
C SER A 44 -12.74 -0.62 -11.90
N ARG A 45 -12.05 -1.04 -12.99
CA ARG A 45 -11.61 -0.22 -14.17
C ARG A 45 -10.36 -0.76 -14.92
N PRO A 46 -10.17 -0.36 -16.21
CA PRO A 46 -9.27 -0.95 -17.22
C PRO A 46 -7.74 -0.81 -16.97
N ARG A 47 -6.95 -1.54 -17.77
CA ARG A 47 -5.46 -1.53 -17.73
C ARG A 47 -4.91 -0.11 -17.93
N ARG A 48 -3.85 0.26 -17.19
CA ARG A 48 -3.13 1.56 -17.22
C ARG A 48 -3.87 2.79 -16.66
N PHE A 49 -4.94 2.62 -15.91
CA PHE A 49 -5.67 3.73 -15.28
C PHE A 49 -5.10 4.22 -13.93
N GLY A 50 -3.83 3.96 -13.65
CA GLY A 50 -3.16 4.45 -12.43
C GLY A 50 -3.58 3.78 -11.12
N LYS A 51 -4.13 2.56 -11.18
CA LYS A 51 -4.53 1.79 -9.97
C LYS A 51 -3.36 1.51 -9.04
N SER A 52 -2.25 1.00 -9.57
CA SER A 52 -1.04 0.74 -8.78
C SER A 52 -0.51 2.02 -8.12
N LEU A 53 -0.57 3.16 -8.83
CA LEU A 53 -0.22 4.46 -8.26
C LEU A 53 -1.13 4.83 -7.10
N LEU A 54 -2.45 4.67 -7.23
CA LEU A 54 -3.38 4.92 -6.14
C LEU A 54 -3.11 4.00 -4.93
N VAL A 55 -2.88 2.70 -5.15
CA VAL A 55 -2.55 1.76 -4.07
C VAL A 55 -1.24 2.15 -3.38
N SER A 56 -0.23 2.55 -4.14
CA SER A 56 1.03 3.06 -3.60
C SER A 56 0.82 4.35 -2.80
N THR A 57 0.02 5.31 -3.29
CA THR A 57 -0.35 6.51 -2.55
C THR A 57 -1.06 6.17 -1.24
N LEU A 58 -2.02 5.25 -1.26
CA LEU A 58 -2.73 4.81 -0.06
C LEU A 58 -1.80 4.13 0.94
N LYS A 59 -0.89 3.26 0.48
CA LYS A 59 0.15 2.65 1.32
C LYS A 59 0.93 3.72 2.06
N GLU A 60 1.49 4.71 1.35
CA GLU A 60 2.29 5.76 1.98
C GLU A 60 1.46 6.69 2.89
N LEU A 61 0.17 6.88 2.57
CA LEU A 61 -0.76 7.66 3.41
C LEU A 61 -1.04 6.96 4.74
N PHE A 62 -1.35 5.66 4.71
CA PHE A 62 -1.63 4.86 5.91
C PHE A 62 -0.37 4.54 6.71
N SER A 63 0.80 4.47 6.08
CA SER A 63 2.09 4.43 6.76
C SER A 63 2.47 5.77 7.43
N GLY A 64 1.64 6.81 7.33
CA GLY A 64 1.87 8.09 7.99
C GLY A 64 3.02 8.93 7.41
N ASN A 65 3.44 8.66 6.16
CA ASN A 65 4.59 9.33 5.54
C ASN A 65 4.30 10.77 5.10
N LYS A 66 3.88 11.64 6.03
CA LYS A 66 3.44 13.03 5.82
C LYS A 66 4.33 13.86 4.92
N LYS A 67 5.65 13.68 5.05
CA LYS A 67 6.66 14.41 4.25
C LYS A 67 6.50 14.18 2.74
N LEU A 68 6.05 13.00 2.31
CA LEU A 68 5.81 12.68 0.89
C LEU A 68 4.61 13.42 0.31
N PHE A 69 3.71 13.92 1.16
CA PHE A 69 2.51 14.61 0.73
C PHE A 69 2.68 16.13 0.73
N LYS A 70 3.88 16.63 1.02
CA LYS A 70 4.18 18.07 0.96
C LYS A 70 3.74 18.62 -0.40
N ASP A 71 3.04 19.75 -0.36
CA ASP A 71 2.45 20.45 -1.51
C ASP A 71 1.25 19.74 -2.18
N LEU A 72 0.75 18.63 -1.60
CA LEU A 72 -0.55 18.02 -1.96
C LEU A 72 -1.65 18.52 -1.02
N TRP A 73 -2.89 18.47 -1.47
CA TRP A 73 -4.08 18.94 -0.75
C TRP A 73 -4.18 18.34 0.66
N ILE A 74 -4.00 17.02 0.80
CA ILE A 74 -4.17 16.32 2.09
C ILE A 74 -3.17 16.75 3.16
N TYR A 75 -2.03 17.33 2.79
CA TYR A 75 -1.02 17.80 3.73
C TYR A 75 -1.53 18.92 4.65
N ASN A 76 -2.38 19.79 4.11
CA ASN A 76 -2.99 20.92 4.83
C ASN A 76 -4.42 20.62 5.31
N SER A 77 -4.90 19.39 5.12
CA SER A 77 -6.24 18.97 5.58
C SER A 77 -6.25 18.61 7.07
N ASP A 78 -7.44 18.31 7.60
CA ASP A 78 -7.67 17.74 8.93
C ASP A 78 -7.42 16.22 9.00
N TYR A 79 -6.74 15.63 8.02
CA TYR A 79 -6.32 14.22 8.08
C TYR A 79 -5.38 13.98 9.26
N GLU A 80 -5.78 13.07 10.15
CA GLU A 80 -4.95 12.59 11.25
C GLU A 80 -3.88 11.66 10.68
N TRP A 81 -2.61 12.10 10.72
CA TRP A 81 -1.44 11.37 10.21
C TRP A 81 -1.04 10.20 11.12
N GLN A 82 -2.01 9.40 11.52
CA GLN A 82 -1.81 8.20 12.32
C GLN A 82 -1.12 7.12 11.49
N GLU A 83 -0.12 6.48 12.08
CA GLU A 83 0.61 5.38 11.46
C GLU A 83 -0.14 4.07 11.68
N TYR A 84 -0.43 3.37 10.57
CA TYR A 84 -1.04 2.05 10.57
C TYR A 84 -0.06 1.02 10.00
N PRO A 85 -0.02 -0.20 10.55
CA PRO A 85 0.67 -1.30 9.89
C PRO A 85 -0.04 -1.63 8.58
N VAL A 86 0.69 -1.49 7.47
CA VAL A 86 0.23 -1.79 6.11
C VAL A 86 0.85 -3.10 5.63
N ILE A 87 0.00 -4.06 5.28
CA ILE A 87 0.37 -5.27 4.53
C ILE A 87 0.14 -4.94 3.05
N HIS A 88 1.22 -4.84 2.27
CA HIS A 88 1.14 -4.64 0.83
C HIS A 88 1.52 -5.93 0.09
N LEU A 89 0.60 -6.52 -0.66
CA LEU A 89 0.82 -7.74 -1.44
C LEU A 89 0.74 -7.45 -2.93
N ASP A 90 1.85 -7.55 -3.63
CA ASP A 90 1.90 -7.44 -5.09
C ASP A 90 2.04 -8.82 -5.74
N PHE A 91 0.90 -9.42 -6.09
CA PHE A 91 0.86 -10.72 -6.75
C PHE A 91 1.50 -10.73 -8.15
N SER A 92 1.72 -9.57 -8.78
CA SER A 92 2.40 -9.51 -10.08
C SER A 92 3.89 -9.85 -9.99
N GLN A 93 4.49 -9.71 -8.80
CA GLN A 93 5.90 -10.03 -8.54
C GLN A 93 6.10 -11.44 -7.99
N ILE A 94 5.01 -12.17 -7.69
CA ILE A 94 5.07 -13.51 -7.10
C ILE A 94 5.12 -14.55 -8.22
N PRO A 95 6.20 -15.33 -8.37
CA PRO A 95 6.25 -16.42 -9.34
C PRO A 95 5.18 -17.48 -9.03
N HIS A 96 4.46 -17.95 -10.05
CA HIS A 96 3.27 -18.78 -9.86
C HIS A 96 3.05 -19.81 -10.98
N LEU A 97 4.12 -20.50 -11.40
CA LEU A 97 4.00 -21.52 -12.45
C LEU A 97 3.21 -22.75 -11.98
N THR A 98 3.24 -23.05 -10.68
CA THR A 98 2.44 -24.10 -10.05
C THR A 98 1.73 -23.61 -8.78
N ALA A 99 0.67 -24.31 -8.37
CA ALA A 99 -0.03 -24.02 -7.13
C ALA A 99 0.86 -24.15 -5.89
N GLN A 100 1.80 -25.11 -5.90
CA GLN A 100 2.75 -25.32 -4.81
C GLN A 100 3.77 -24.17 -4.73
N GLU A 101 4.31 -23.73 -5.86
CA GLU A 101 5.20 -22.57 -5.92
C GLU A 101 4.48 -21.30 -5.47
N LEU A 102 3.25 -21.07 -5.92
CA LEU A 102 2.45 -19.92 -5.51
C LEU A 102 2.27 -19.91 -3.98
N ARG A 103 1.89 -21.04 -3.37
CA ARG A 103 1.76 -21.13 -1.90
C ARG A 103 3.06 -20.82 -1.19
N LYS A 104 4.18 -21.39 -1.65
CA LYS A 104 5.51 -21.12 -1.09
C LYS A 104 5.89 -19.64 -1.22
N ASN A 105 5.68 -19.04 -2.38
CA ASN A 105 6.11 -17.67 -2.65
C ASN A 105 5.23 -16.63 -1.94
N ILE A 106 3.92 -16.86 -1.83
CA ILE A 106 3.04 -16.03 -0.97
C ILE A 106 3.56 -16.07 0.47
N ASN A 107 3.90 -17.25 0.97
CA ASN A 107 4.38 -17.40 2.32
C ASN A 107 5.74 -16.70 2.54
N ASN A 108 6.64 -16.74 1.56
CA ASN A 108 7.89 -15.98 1.59
C ASN A 108 7.63 -14.47 1.66
N GLU A 109 6.72 -13.94 0.84
CA GLU A 109 6.34 -12.52 0.87
C GLU A 109 5.76 -12.11 2.23
N LEU A 110 4.90 -12.95 2.84
CA LEU A 110 4.37 -12.69 4.18
C LEU A 110 5.48 -12.65 5.25
N ASN A 111 6.48 -13.52 5.16
CA ASN A 111 7.63 -13.51 6.07
C ASN A 111 8.53 -12.27 5.86
N ILE A 112 8.70 -11.82 4.61
CA ILE A 112 9.42 -10.56 4.30
C ILE A 112 8.69 -9.39 4.94
N ILE A 113 7.37 -9.31 4.78
CA ILE A 113 6.55 -8.26 5.41
C ILE A 113 6.67 -8.34 6.93
N ALA A 114 6.58 -9.52 7.54
CA ALA A 114 6.75 -9.70 8.98
C ALA A 114 8.12 -9.17 9.46
N THR A 115 9.19 -9.52 8.74
CA THR A 115 10.55 -9.09 9.04
C THR A 115 10.69 -7.56 8.99
N ASN A 116 10.03 -6.89 8.04
CA ASN A 116 10.02 -5.42 7.95
C ASN A 116 9.37 -4.75 9.18
N TYR A 117 8.51 -5.47 9.91
CA TYR A 117 7.93 -5.04 11.18
C TYR A 117 8.68 -5.61 12.40
N ASN A 118 9.86 -6.22 12.21
CA ASN A 118 10.63 -6.91 13.25
C ASN A 118 9.85 -8.05 13.93
N LEU A 119 8.97 -8.71 13.19
CA LEU A 119 8.20 -9.86 13.64
C LEU A 119 8.81 -11.14 13.09
N ASN A 120 8.72 -12.21 13.87
CA ASN A 120 9.10 -13.55 13.47
C ASN A 120 7.87 -14.45 13.56
N LEU A 121 7.38 -14.93 12.43
CA LEU A 121 6.18 -15.78 12.37
C LEU A 121 6.53 -17.18 12.86
N LYS A 122 5.75 -17.72 13.79
CA LYS A 122 5.92 -19.04 14.37
C LYS A 122 5.25 -20.13 13.54
N TYR A 123 4.17 -19.80 12.84
CA TYR A 123 3.35 -20.74 12.07
C TYR A 123 3.43 -20.40 10.58
N ASN A 124 4.52 -20.82 9.94
CA ASN A 124 4.79 -20.55 8.54
C ASN A 124 4.64 -21.76 7.61
N ASP A 125 3.81 -22.74 7.98
CA ASP A 125 3.58 -23.92 7.13
C ASP A 125 2.67 -23.60 5.93
N THR A 126 1.77 -22.62 6.08
CA THR A 126 0.77 -22.26 5.07
C THR A 126 0.61 -20.75 4.95
N PRO A 127 0.29 -20.21 3.75
CA PRO A 127 -0.07 -18.79 3.60
C PRO A 127 -1.18 -18.33 4.55
N GLU A 128 -2.16 -19.19 4.79
CA GLU A 128 -3.31 -18.93 5.65
C GLU A 128 -2.90 -18.74 7.12
N SER A 129 -2.04 -19.61 7.65
CA SER A 129 -1.51 -19.49 9.01
C SER A 129 -0.61 -18.27 9.16
N SER A 130 0.29 -18.05 8.20
CA SER A 130 1.21 -16.90 8.20
C SER A 130 0.48 -15.57 8.14
N LEU A 131 -0.52 -15.45 7.26
CA LEU A 131 -1.29 -14.21 7.13
C LEU A 131 -2.10 -13.94 8.40
N LYS A 132 -2.71 -14.98 8.98
CA LYS A 132 -3.45 -14.85 10.25
C LYS A 132 -2.53 -14.36 11.36
N GLU A 133 -1.39 -15.02 11.57
CA GLU A 133 -0.44 -14.64 12.62
C GLU A 133 0.13 -13.23 12.39
N LEU A 134 0.43 -12.88 11.14
CA LEU A 134 0.90 -11.54 10.78
C LEU A 134 -0.14 -10.48 11.15
N ILE A 135 -1.41 -10.68 10.78
CA ILE A 135 -2.50 -9.76 11.13
C ILE A 135 -2.67 -9.68 12.64
N GLU A 136 -2.68 -10.80 13.36
CA GLU A 136 -2.82 -10.83 14.82
C GLU A 136 -1.68 -10.06 15.51
N ASN A 137 -0.43 -10.24 15.07
CA ASN A 137 0.71 -9.53 15.64
C ASN A 137 0.70 -8.04 15.30
N LEU A 138 0.37 -7.66 14.06
CA LEU A 138 0.30 -6.25 13.65
C LEU A 138 -0.88 -5.53 14.32
N SER A 139 -1.99 -6.22 14.59
CA SER A 139 -3.16 -5.65 15.26
C SER A 139 -2.87 -5.15 16.68
N LYS A 140 -1.81 -5.67 17.32
CA LYS A 140 -1.34 -5.21 18.63
C LYS A 140 -0.67 -3.84 18.56
N ILE A 141 -0.17 -3.45 17.37
CA ILE A 141 0.44 -2.15 17.11
C ILE A 141 -0.67 -1.13 16.85
N ASN A 142 -1.50 -1.40 15.84
CA ASN A 142 -2.66 -0.57 15.46
C ASN A 142 -3.57 -1.37 14.49
N LYS A 143 -4.70 -0.80 14.07
CA LYS A 143 -5.57 -1.37 13.02
C LYS A 143 -4.77 -1.67 11.75
N VAL A 144 -4.90 -2.90 11.25
CA VAL A 144 -4.12 -3.37 10.10
C VAL A 144 -4.79 -2.95 8.79
N VAL A 145 -4.02 -2.34 7.90
CA VAL A 145 -4.44 -1.99 6.54
C VAL A 145 -3.90 -3.05 5.58
N ILE A 146 -4.77 -3.63 4.76
CA ILE A 146 -4.40 -4.64 3.75
C ILE A 146 -4.58 -4.05 2.36
N ASN A 147 -3.48 -3.86 1.64
CA ASN A 147 -3.42 -3.31 0.28
C ASN A 147 -2.95 -4.41 -0.69
N ARG A 148 -3.83 -4.88 -1.58
CA ARG A 148 -3.56 -5.93 -2.57
C ARG A 148 -3.89 -5.48 -3.99
#